data_AF-A0A232FDI5-F1
#
_entry.id   AF-A0A232FDI5-F1
#
_cell.length_a   1.000
_cell.length_b   1.000
_cell.length_c   1.000
_cell.angle_alpha   90.00
_cell.angle_beta   90.00
_cell.angle_gamma   90.00
#
_symmetry.space_group_name_H-M   'P 1'
#
loop_
_entity.id
_entity.type
_entity.pdbx_description
1 polymer ?
#
loop_
_entity_poly.entity_id
_entity_poly.type
_entity_poly.pdbx_seq_one_letter_code
_entity_poly.pdbx_strand_id
1 'polypeptide(L)'
;MIPQVIRLVEEWGNDMDIVIEVIGSLIYFTGSQIKYITCVSVESQMKFLYEEIARHWKTLTSEEEKKILSQYAQDGYDLALGYFISINIILVGYITLPLAPMLLDIIDPLNETRPKAFPYFAEYFIDDQKYYFELTVHGWIVCILSVQIYGTFDATYTQLVQHSCALFAIVEYRLNKATKIEPSSSSVKEKDEAIYNEMVDAIIYHKQAIQLVFRIKLSLNLISLFLRILI
;
A
#
# COMPACT_ATOMS: atom_id res chain seq x y z
N MET A 1 -6.68 19.02 8.27
CA MET A 1 -5.93 19.89 7.33
C MET A 1 -6.11 21.38 7.63
N ILE A 2 -7.28 22.03 7.44
CA ILE A 2 -7.42 23.48 7.72
C ILE A 2 -6.98 23.86 9.16
N PRO A 3 -7.47 23.18 10.22
CA PRO A 3 -6.97 23.39 11.59
C PRO A 3 -5.44 23.28 11.76
N GLN A 4 -4.80 22.34 11.06
CA GLN A 4 -3.35 22.14 11.12
C GLN A 4 -2.59 23.25 10.38
N VAL A 5 -3.11 23.72 9.24
CA VAL A 5 -2.51 24.85 8.50
C VAL A 5 -2.59 26.14 9.31
N ILE A 6 -3.69 26.36 10.02
CA ILE A 6 -3.83 27.53 10.91
C ILE A 6 -2.81 27.44 12.03
N ARG A 7 -2.73 26.29 12.72
CA ARG A 7 -1.75 26.08 13.78
C ARG A 7 -0.30 26.24 13.30
N LEU A 8 0.00 25.79 12.08
CA LEU A 8 1.32 25.97 11.46
C LEU A 8 1.68 27.46 11.32
N VAL A 9 0.74 28.30 10.91
CA VAL A 9 0.96 29.73 10.72
C VAL A 9 1.12 30.44 12.07
N GLU A 10 0.36 30.04 13.08
CA GLU A 10 0.42 30.62 14.42
C GLU A 10 1.75 30.35 15.14
N GLU A 11 2.29 29.13 14.98
CA GLU A 11 3.54 28.73 15.61
C GLU A 11 4.79 29.08 14.78
N TRP A 12 4.59 29.61 13.57
CA TRP A 12 5.69 29.94 12.67
C TRP A 12 6.61 31.03 13.25
N GLY A 13 7.83 30.65 13.60
CA GLY A 13 8.80 31.54 14.24
C GLY A 13 8.63 31.69 15.76
N ASN A 14 7.65 31.00 16.36
CA ASN A 14 7.44 30.92 17.80
C ASN A 14 8.01 29.62 18.37
N ASP A 15 7.39 28.48 18.02
CA ASP A 15 7.80 27.15 18.47
C ASP A 15 8.13 26.26 17.27
N MET A 16 9.43 26.12 17.01
CA MET A 16 9.92 25.35 15.87
C MET A 16 9.70 23.84 16.02
N ASP A 17 9.57 23.33 17.24
CA ASP A 17 9.31 21.91 17.47
C ASP A 17 7.87 21.57 17.03
N ILE A 18 6.91 22.42 17.40
CA ILE A 18 5.51 22.29 16.95
C ILE A 18 5.41 22.45 15.44
N VAL A 19 6.11 23.42 14.86
CA VAL A 19 6.12 23.64 13.39
C VAL A 19 6.57 22.39 12.65
N ILE A 20 7.67 21.76 13.08
CA ILE A 20 8.20 20.54 12.44
C ILE A 20 7.19 19.40 12.54
N GLU A 21 6.58 19.20 13.70
CA GLU A 21 5.57 18.16 13.90
C GLU A 21 4.33 18.38 13.02
N VAL A 22 3.83 19.61 12.96
CA VAL A 22 2.67 19.96 12.12
C VAL A 22 2.98 19.74 10.65
N ILE A 23 4.15 20.14 10.15
CA ILE A 23 4.58 19.87 8.77
C ILE A 23 4.61 18.37 8.50
N GLY A 24 5.19 17.58 9.40
CA GLY A 24 5.23 16.12 9.28
C GLY A 24 3.83 15.51 9.17
N SER A 25 2.92 15.92 10.05
CA SER A 25 1.53 15.45 10.04
C SER A 25 0.78 15.88 8.77
N LEU A 26 1.01 17.10 8.28
CA LEU A 26 0.39 17.61 7.05
C LEU A 26 0.84 16.79 5.84
N ILE A 27 2.14 16.48 5.72
CA ILE A 27 2.66 15.63 4.65
C ILE A 27 2.03 14.24 4.70
N TYR A 28 1.96 13.64 5.90
CA TYR A 28 1.35 12.34 6.12
C TYR A 28 -0.12 12.29 5.70
N PHE A 29 -0.96 13.22 6.19
CA PHE A 29 -2.38 13.23 5.86
C PHE A 29 -2.64 13.55 4.40
N THR A 30 -1.82 14.43 3.79
CA THR A 30 -1.91 14.72 2.35
C THR A 30 -1.60 13.46 1.53
N GLY A 31 -0.57 12.69 1.90
CA GLY A 31 -0.25 11.42 1.28
C GLY A 31 -1.40 10.41 1.35
N SER A 32 -2.07 10.32 2.51
CA SER A 32 -3.27 9.48 2.67
C SER A 32 -4.41 9.91 1.74
N GLN A 33 -4.71 11.21 1.68
CA GLN A 33 -5.75 11.76 0.79
C GLN A 33 -5.46 11.46 -0.68
N ILE A 34 -4.20 11.57 -1.12
CA ILE A 34 -3.81 11.25 -2.49
C ILE A 34 -4.00 9.78 -2.81
N LYS A 35 -3.62 8.87 -1.90
CA LYS A 35 -3.86 7.44 -2.08
C LYS A 35 -5.36 7.15 -2.21
N TYR A 36 -6.18 7.78 -1.36
CA TYR A 36 -7.64 7.66 -1.43
C TYR A 36 -8.20 8.16 -2.77
N ILE A 37 -7.85 9.39 -3.17
CA ILE A 37 -8.29 9.98 -4.45
C ILE A 37 -7.83 9.12 -5.62
N THR A 38 -6.60 8.61 -5.57
CA THR A 38 -6.06 7.72 -6.61
C THR A 38 -6.90 6.46 -6.72
N CYS A 39 -7.18 5.80 -5.59
CA CYS A 39 -7.99 4.57 -5.55
C CYS A 39 -9.37 4.78 -6.20
N VAL A 40 -10.05 5.88 -5.86
CA VAL A 40 -11.35 6.25 -6.44
C VAL A 40 -11.22 6.58 -7.93
N SER A 41 -10.21 7.33 -8.33
CA SER A 41 -10.03 7.77 -9.72
C SER A 41 -9.70 6.63 -10.69
N VAL A 42 -9.11 5.54 -10.20
CA VAL A 42 -8.62 4.42 -11.00
C VAL A 42 -9.41 3.13 -10.78
N GLU A 43 -10.59 3.20 -10.14
CA GLU A 43 -11.44 2.07 -9.81
C GLU A 43 -11.69 1.14 -11.01
N SER A 44 -12.01 1.71 -12.18
CA SER A 44 -12.24 0.95 -13.41
C SER A 44 -11.00 0.17 -13.88
N GLN A 45 -9.81 0.75 -13.71
CA GLN A 45 -8.55 0.08 -14.02
C GLN A 45 -8.26 -1.04 -13.02
N MET A 46 -8.52 -0.81 -11.73
CA MET A 46 -8.36 -1.82 -10.68
C MET A 46 -9.26 -3.03 -10.94
N LYS A 47 -10.53 -2.78 -11.29
CA LYS A 47 -11.47 -3.84 -11.66
C LYS A 47 -10.95 -4.68 -12.82
N PHE A 48 -10.48 -4.02 -13.90
CA PHE A 48 -9.87 -4.71 -15.03
C PHE A 48 -8.67 -5.58 -14.60
N LEU A 49 -7.76 -5.05 -13.77
CA LEU A 49 -6.60 -5.79 -13.28
C LEU A 49 -7.01 -7.05 -12.49
N TYR A 50 -8.01 -6.94 -11.63
CA TYR A 50 -8.53 -8.10 -10.88
C TYR A 50 -9.21 -9.13 -11.77
N GLU A 51 -9.95 -8.70 -12.79
CA GLU A 51 -10.54 -9.60 -13.79
C GLU A 51 -9.46 -10.36 -14.56
N GLU A 52 -8.37 -9.69 -14.95
CA GLU A 52 -7.23 -10.34 -15.61
C GLU A 52 -6.53 -11.36 -14.68
N ILE A 53 -6.33 -11.01 -13.41
CA ILE A 53 -5.82 -11.94 -12.39
C ILE A 53 -6.71 -13.18 -12.33
N ALA A 54 -8.01 -12.99 -12.11
CA ALA A 54 -8.97 -14.08 -12.02
C ALA A 54 -9.02 -14.93 -13.29
N ARG A 55 -8.84 -14.31 -14.47
CA ARG A 55 -8.73 -15.04 -15.74
C ARG A 55 -7.49 -15.93 -15.75
N HIS A 56 -6.32 -15.42 -15.40
CA HIS A 56 -5.08 -16.23 -15.39
C HIS A 56 -5.20 -17.44 -14.46
N TRP A 57 -5.75 -17.25 -13.26
CA TRP A 57 -6.03 -18.36 -12.34
C TRP A 57 -6.95 -19.45 -12.91
N LYS A 58 -7.88 -19.08 -13.80
CA LYS A 58 -8.81 -20.02 -14.44
C LYS A 58 -8.23 -20.69 -15.68
N THR A 59 -7.40 -20.00 -16.45
CA THR A 59 -6.90 -20.48 -17.75
C THR A 59 -5.61 -21.30 -17.63
N LEU A 60 -4.83 -21.09 -16.57
CA LEU A 60 -3.61 -21.86 -16.34
C LEU A 60 -3.95 -23.31 -15.98
N THR A 61 -3.49 -24.25 -16.81
CA THR A 61 -3.76 -25.69 -16.65
C THR A 61 -2.58 -26.47 -16.08
N SER A 62 -1.34 -26.04 -16.32
CA SER A 62 -0.14 -26.68 -15.77
C SER A 62 -0.06 -26.53 -14.26
N GLU A 63 0.20 -27.64 -13.58
CA GLU A 63 0.35 -27.66 -12.12
C GLU A 63 1.61 -26.91 -11.66
N GLU A 64 2.68 -26.95 -12.45
CA GLU A 64 3.90 -26.18 -12.21
C GLU A 64 3.64 -24.67 -12.29
N GLU A 65 2.89 -24.22 -13.29
CA GLU A 65 2.55 -22.80 -13.44
C GLU A 65 1.61 -22.32 -12.33
N LYS A 66 0.62 -23.14 -11.95
CA LYS A 66 -0.23 -22.85 -10.78
C LYS A 66 0.58 -22.78 -9.50
N LYS A 67 1.60 -23.64 -9.34
CA LYS A 67 2.49 -23.60 -8.18
C LYS A 67 3.30 -22.31 -8.15
N ILE A 68 3.85 -21.87 -9.28
CA ILE A 68 4.53 -20.56 -9.39
C ILE A 68 3.56 -19.45 -9.01
N LEU A 69 2.37 -19.41 -9.60
CA LEU A 69 1.38 -18.38 -9.33
C LEU A 69 0.97 -18.33 -7.85
N SER A 70 0.74 -19.49 -7.23
CA SER A 70 0.41 -19.61 -5.82
C SER A 70 1.54 -19.19 -4.91
N GLN A 71 2.79 -19.49 -5.28
CA GLN A 71 3.95 -19.07 -4.49
C GLN A 71 4.05 -17.54 -4.44
N TYR A 72 4.00 -16.87 -5.59
CA TYR A 72 4.07 -15.41 -5.64
C TYR A 72 2.86 -14.73 -4.98
N ALA A 73 1.67 -15.33 -5.08
CA ALA A 73 0.48 -14.84 -4.36
C ALA A 73 0.66 -14.94 -2.84
N GLN A 74 1.23 -16.04 -2.36
CA GLN A 74 1.54 -16.24 -0.94
C GLN A 74 2.63 -15.27 -0.48
N ASP A 75 3.72 -15.13 -1.23
CA ASP A 75 4.80 -14.19 -0.92
C ASP A 75 4.28 -12.74 -0.85
N GLY A 76 3.40 -12.37 -1.77
CA GLY A 76 2.72 -11.08 -1.75
C GLY A 76 1.79 -10.92 -0.56
N TYR A 77 1.09 -11.98 -0.15
CA TYR A 77 0.19 -11.96 1.00
C TYR A 77 0.98 -11.78 2.29
N ASP A 78 2.05 -12.55 2.48
CA ASP A 78 2.90 -12.48 3.67
C ASP A 78 3.59 -11.12 3.79
N LEU A 79 4.07 -10.56 2.67
CA LEU A 79 4.64 -9.21 2.63
C LEU A 79 3.60 -8.14 3.00
N ALA A 80 2.41 -8.20 2.39
CA ALA A 80 1.33 -7.25 2.67
C ALA A 80 0.83 -7.37 4.11
N LEU A 81 0.69 -8.59 4.63
CA LEU A 81 0.27 -8.86 6.00
C LEU A 81 1.31 -8.36 7.01
N GLY A 82 2.60 -8.63 6.79
CA GLY A 82 3.68 -8.15 7.63
C GLY A 82 3.72 -6.62 7.70
N TYR A 83 3.58 -5.96 6.54
CA TYR A 83 3.44 -4.50 6.47
C TYR A 83 2.22 -4.00 7.23
N PHE A 84 1.05 -4.60 6.98
CA PHE A 84 -0.22 -4.19 7.60
C PHE A 84 -0.19 -4.35 9.13
N ILE A 85 0.36 -5.44 9.65
CA ILE A 85 0.54 -5.64 11.09
C ILE A 85 1.46 -4.56 11.66
N SER A 86 2.61 -4.33 11.00
CA SER A 86 3.61 -3.37 11.46
C SER A 86 3.05 -1.94 11.57
N ILE A 87 2.32 -1.46 10.56
CA ILE A 87 1.72 -0.12 10.59
C ILE A 87 0.61 0.00 11.65
N ASN A 88 -0.14 -1.07 11.91
CA ASN A 88 -1.17 -1.06 12.95
C ASN A 88 -0.57 -1.09 14.36
N ILE A 89 0.55 -1.77 14.58
CA ILE A 89 1.30 -1.69 15.85
C ILE A 89 1.78 -0.25 16.10
N ILE A 90 2.35 0.40 15.08
CA ILE A 90 2.79 1.79 15.17
C ILE A 90 1.60 2.72 15.45
N LEU A 91 0.46 2.50 14.78
CA LEU A 91 -0.78 3.25 15.03
C LEU A 91 -1.23 3.12 16.49
N VAL A 92 -1.30 1.90 17.03
CA VAL A 92 -1.69 1.67 18.43
C VAL A 92 -0.74 2.40 19.38
N GLY A 93 0.58 2.31 19.14
CA GLY A 93 1.56 3.08 19.91
C GLY A 93 1.26 4.58 19.86
N TYR A 94 1.08 5.13 18.66
CA TYR A 94 0.85 6.55 18.46
C TYR A 94 -0.45 7.06 19.11
N ILE A 95 -1.58 6.36 18.94
CA ILE A 95 -2.87 6.80 19.51
C ILE A 95 -2.94 6.66 21.03
N THR A 96 -2.06 5.84 21.63
CA THR A 96 -1.95 5.71 23.10
C THR A 96 -1.08 6.79 23.75
N LEU A 97 -0.25 7.53 22.98
CA LEU A 97 0.57 8.62 23.52
C LEU A 97 -0.26 9.70 24.26
N PRO A 98 -1.40 10.18 23.73
CA PRO A 98 -2.33 11.06 24.44
C PRO A 98 -2.79 10.56 25.82
N LEU A 99 -2.81 9.24 26.04
CA LEU A 99 -3.25 8.63 27.29
C LEU A 99 -2.15 8.56 28.36
N ALA A 100 -0.89 8.76 27.98
CA ALA A 100 0.25 8.65 28.89
C ALA A 100 0.15 9.62 30.09
N PRO A 101 -0.22 10.91 29.92
CA PRO A 101 -0.41 11.82 31.06
C PRO A 101 -1.45 11.33 32.07
N MET A 102 -2.58 10.77 31.60
CA MET A 102 -3.62 10.23 32.47
C MET A 102 -3.16 8.99 33.25
N LEU A 103 -2.37 8.12 32.63
CA LEU A 103 -1.78 6.97 33.33
C LEU A 103 -0.77 7.41 34.39
N LEU A 104 0.06 8.42 34.06
CA LEU A 104 1.02 8.98 34.99
C LEU A 104 0.33 9.66 36.18
N ASP A 105 -0.85 10.27 36.00
CA ASP A 105 -1.62 10.86 37.12
C ASP A 105 -2.09 9.81 38.13
N ILE A 106 -2.25 8.55 37.71
CA ILE A 106 -2.61 7.44 38.61
C ILE A 106 -1.37 6.88 39.34
N ILE A 107 -0.24 6.77 38.63
CA ILE A 107 0.98 6.11 39.14
C ILE A 107 1.83 7.05 39.99
N ASP A 108 1.97 8.30 39.55
CA ASP A 108 2.80 9.34 40.17
C ASP A 108 2.07 10.69 40.09
N PRO A 109 1.10 10.95 40.99
CA PRO A 109 0.28 12.16 40.95
C PRO A 109 1.11 13.41 41.24
N LEU A 110 0.96 14.44 40.41
CA LEU A 110 1.53 15.77 40.65
C LEU A 110 0.51 16.66 41.38
N ASN A 111 1.01 17.68 42.08
CA ASN A 111 0.15 18.71 42.69
C ASN A 111 -0.52 19.64 41.65
N GLU A 112 -0.07 19.58 40.40
CA GLU A 112 -0.57 20.37 39.27
C GLU A 112 -1.10 19.44 38.17
N THR A 113 -2.03 19.94 37.34
CA THR A 113 -2.60 19.18 36.22
C THR A 113 -1.57 19.06 35.10
N ARG A 114 -1.25 17.82 34.69
CA ARG A 114 -0.37 17.57 33.54
C ARG A 114 -0.98 18.15 32.24
N PRO A 115 -0.17 18.74 31.34
CA PRO A 115 -0.65 19.19 30.05
C PRO A 115 -1.17 17.98 29.26
N LYS A 116 -2.39 18.12 28.72
CA LYS A 116 -3.01 17.07 27.92
C LYS A 116 -2.32 16.99 26.55
N ALA A 117 -1.98 15.78 26.14
CA ALA A 117 -1.38 15.52 24.83
C ALA A 117 -2.45 15.16 23.81
N PHE A 118 -2.26 15.59 22.56
CA PHE A 118 -3.09 15.23 21.41
C PHE A 118 -2.29 14.38 20.42
N PRO A 119 -2.94 13.59 19.55
CA PRO A 119 -2.24 12.83 18.52
C PRO A 119 -1.41 13.75 17.60
N TYR A 120 -1.93 14.91 17.22
CA TYR A 120 -1.27 15.92 16.41
C TYR A 120 -1.75 17.32 16.81
N PHE A 121 -0.94 18.34 16.53
CA PHE A 121 -1.31 19.74 16.75
C PHE A 121 -2.25 20.27 15.67
N ALA A 122 -3.34 20.92 16.08
CA ALA A 122 -4.34 21.52 15.21
C ALA A 122 -5.15 22.59 15.96
N GLU A 123 -5.52 23.68 15.27
CA GLU A 123 -6.30 24.77 15.84
C GLU A 123 -7.78 24.64 15.46
N TYR A 124 -8.63 24.31 16.43
CA TYR A 124 -10.08 24.08 16.24
C TYR A 124 -10.96 25.26 16.63
N PHE A 125 -10.38 26.36 17.14
CA PHE A 125 -11.09 27.54 17.66
C PHE A 125 -12.10 27.21 18.77
N ILE A 126 -11.82 26.15 19.53
CA ILE A 126 -12.58 25.75 20.71
C ILE A 126 -11.60 25.50 21.86
N ASP A 127 -12.11 25.52 23.10
CA ASP A 127 -11.27 25.24 24.26
C ASP A 127 -10.87 23.75 24.27
N ASP A 128 -9.61 23.49 23.93
CA ASP A 128 -8.98 22.16 23.89
C ASP A 128 -9.04 21.43 25.23
N GLN A 129 -9.03 22.15 26.36
CA GLN A 129 -9.11 21.55 27.69
C GLN A 129 -10.53 21.07 27.99
N LYS A 130 -11.53 21.87 27.60
CA LYS A 130 -12.96 21.56 27.77
C LYS A 130 -13.42 20.40 26.87
N TYR A 131 -12.98 20.37 25.61
CA TYR A 131 -13.40 19.39 24.61
C TYR A 131 -12.34 18.31 24.32
N TYR A 132 -11.46 18.08 25.29
CA TYR A 132 -10.32 17.19 25.14
C TYR A 132 -10.69 15.79 24.63
N PHE A 133 -11.74 15.19 25.20
CA PHE A 133 -12.13 13.82 24.86
C PHE A 133 -12.67 13.74 23.43
N GLU A 134 -13.52 14.69 23.06
CA GLU A 134 -14.10 14.79 21.71
C GLU A 134 -13.02 14.99 20.65
N LEU A 135 -12.07 15.89 20.90
CA LEU A 135 -10.93 16.16 20.01
C LEU A 135 -10.00 14.94 19.90
N THR A 136 -9.74 14.25 21.02
CA THR A 136 -8.93 13.03 21.03
C THR A 136 -9.59 11.91 20.24
N VAL A 137 -10.90 11.69 20.43
CA VAL A 137 -11.66 10.68 19.67
C VAL A 137 -11.69 11.02 18.18
N HIS A 138 -11.90 12.29 17.81
CA HIS A 138 -11.79 12.73 16.42
C HIS A 138 -10.39 12.43 15.85
N GLY A 139 -9.33 12.76 16.60
CA GLY A 139 -7.95 12.48 16.23
C GLY A 139 -7.70 10.99 15.98
N TRP A 140 -8.18 10.12 16.87
CA TRP A 140 -8.08 8.66 16.71
C TRP A 140 -8.78 8.17 15.45
N ILE A 141 -10.01 8.62 15.17
CA ILE A 141 -10.75 8.24 13.97
C ILE A 141 -9.95 8.63 12.72
N VAL A 142 -9.44 9.86 12.67
CA VAL A 142 -8.65 10.36 11.54
C VAL A 142 -7.37 9.53 11.34
N CYS A 143 -6.62 9.24 12.40
CA CYS A 143 -5.40 8.42 12.34
C CYS A 143 -5.69 6.96 11.93
N ILE A 144 -6.77 6.37 12.45
CA ILE A 144 -7.17 5.00 12.08
C ILE A 144 -7.50 4.95 10.60
N LEU A 145 -8.38 5.85 10.13
CA LEU A 145 -8.77 5.90 8.71
C LEU A 145 -7.57 6.13 7.80
N SER A 146 -6.66 7.04 8.15
CA SER A 146 -5.49 7.31 7.33
C SER A 146 -4.57 6.10 7.21
N VAL A 147 -4.30 5.39 8.31
CA VAL A 147 -3.49 4.16 8.30
C VAL A 147 -4.17 3.04 7.51
N GLN A 148 -5.49 2.88 7.63
CA GLN A 148 -6.21 1.88 6.83
C GLN A 148 -6.15 2.18 5.32
N ILE A 149 -6.18 3.46 4.92
CA ILE A 149 -6.00 3.86 3.52
C ILE A 149 -4.59 3.47 3.03
N TYR A 150 -3.54 3.74 3.81
CA TYR A 150 -2.18 3.30 3.48
C TYR A 150 -2.10 1.77 3.35
N GLY A 151 -2.55 1.06 4.38
CA GLY A 151 -2.52 -0.40 4.45
C GLY A 151 -3.20 -1.06 3.27
N THR A 152 -4.45 -0.69 2.99
CA THR A 152 -5.25 -1.29 1.91
C THR A 152 -4.70 -0.95 0.53
N PHE A 153 -4.26 0.28 0.31
CA PHE A 153 -3.66 0.72 -0.96
C PHE A 153 -2.36 -0.04 -1.24
N ASP A 154 -1.44 -0.08 -0.28
CA ASP A 154 -0.11 -0.68 -0.45
C ASP A 154 -0.18 -2.21 -0.52
N ALA A 155 -1.08 -2.84 0.25
CA ALA A 155 -1.35 -4.29 0.15
C ALA A 155 -1.88 -4.66 -1.25
N THR A 156 -2.84 -3.88 -1.75
CA THR A 156 -3.41 -4.07 -3.09
C THR A 156 -2.34 -3.96 -4.17
N TYR A 157 -1.52 -2.92 -4.10
CA TYR A 157 -0.44 -2.71 -5.07
C TYR A 157 0.60 -3.82 -5.03
N THR A 158 0.97 -4.26 -3.82
CA THR A 158 1.87 -5.41 -3.62
C THR A 158 1.37 -6.65 -4.34
N GLN A 159 0.08 -6.98 -4.21
CA GLN A 159 -0.52 -8.14 -4.88
C GLN A 159 -0.47 -8.03 -6.41
N LEU A 160 -0.76 -6.84 -6.96
CA LEU A 160 -0.71 -6.60 -8.41
C LEU A 160 0.71 -6.76 -8.97
N VAL A 161 1.71 -6.26 -8.24
CA VAL A 161 3.12 -6.40 -8.60
C VAL A 161 3.54 -7.86 -8.53
N GLN A 162 3.20 -8.56 -7.45
CA GLN A 162 3.56 -9.97 -7.28
C GLN A 162 2.92 -10.87 -8.34
N HIS A 163 1.67 -10.61 -8.72
CA HIS A 163 1.05 -11.30 -9.85
C HIS A 163 1.78 -11.04 -11.18
N SER A 164 2.23 -9.81 -11.42
CA SER A 164 3.03 -9.48 -12.61
C SER A 164 4.38 -10.23 -12.60
N CYS A 165 5.04 -10.31 -11.45
CA CYS A 165 6.26 -11.11 -11.25
C CYS A 165 6.01 -12.60 -11.50
N ALA A 166 4.88 -13.14 -11.02
CA ALA A 166 4.50 -14.52 -11.25
C ALA A 166 4.38 -14.85 -12.74
N LEU A 167 3.80 -13.95 -13.54
CA LEU A 167 3.73 -14.13 -14.99
C LEU A 167 5.12 -14.14 -15.64
N PHE A 168 6.05 -13.28 -15.20
CA PHE A 168 7.42 -13.33 -15.68
C PHE A 168 8.13 -14.64 -15.30
N ALA A 169 7.88 -15.16 -14.10
CA ALA A 169 8.41 -16.46 -13.68
C ALA A 169 7.81 -17.62 -14.52
N ILE A 170 6.53 -17.55 -14.90
CA ILE A 170 5.91 -18.51 -15.83
C ILE A 170 6.56 -18.43 -17.22
N VAL A 171 6.84 -17.22 -17.71
CA VAL A 171 7.57 -17.03 -18.98
C VAL A 171 8.94 -17.69 -18.92
N GLU A 172 9.70 -17.46 -17.85
CA GLU A 172 11.00 -18.11 -17.64
C GLU A 172 10.87 -19.63 -17.61
N TYR A 173 9.88 -20.15 -16.89
CA TYR A 173 9.61 -21.59 -16.83
C TYR A 173 9.36 -22.19 -18.22
N ARG A 174 8.51 -21.56 -19.05
CA ARG A 174 8.21 -22.03 -20.41
C ARG A 174 9.42 -21.98 -21.34
N LEU A 175 10.21 -20.92 -21.27
CA LEU A 175 11.46 -20.81 -22.04
C LEU A 175 12.44 -21.93 -21.65
N ASN A 176 12.59 -22.20 -20.35
CA ASN A 176 13.42 -23.28 -19.84
C ASN A 176 12.87 -24.67 -20.21
N LYS A 177 11.55 -24.83 -20.31
CA LYS A 177 10.92 -26.06 -20.77
C LYS A 177 11.22 -26.30 -22.25
N ALA A 178 11.06 -25.27 -23.08
CA ALA A 178 11.32 -25.33 -24.52
C ALA A 178 12.76 -25.77 -24.85
N THR A 179 13.76 -25.32 -24.07
CA THR A 179 15.17 -25.70 -24.28
C THR A 179 15.49 -27.14 -23.85
N LYS A 180 14.68 -27.73 -22.97
CA LYS A 180 14.87 -29.08 -22.42
C LYS A 180 14.05 -30.16 -23.14
N ILE A 181 13.35 -29.82 -24.23
CA ILE A 181 12.63 -30.81 -25.03
C ILE A 181 13.64 -31.70 -25.76
N GLU A 182 13.91 -32.87 -25.16
CA GLU A 182 14.77 -33.90 -25.70
C GLU A 182 14.09 -34.70 -26.82
N PRO A 183 14.87 -35.30 -27.74
CA PRO A 183 14.33 -36.20 -28.76
C PRO A 183 13.79 -37.48 -28.11
N SER A 184 12.49 -37.53 -27.83
CA SER A 184 11.79 -38.81 -27.67
C SER A 184 11.49 -39.41 -29.05
N SER A 185 11.03 -40.66 -29.12
CA SER A 185 10.70 -41.39 -30.36
C SER A 185 9.66 -40.73 -31.30
N SER A 186 9.18 -39.53 -30.95
CA SER A 186 8.43 -38.58 -31.76
C SER A 186 9.22 -38.08 -32.98
N SER A 187 8.50 -37.78 -34.07
CA SER A 187 9.08 -37.21 -35.29
C SER A 187 9.65 -35.81 -35.03
N VAL A 188 10.68 -35.40 -35.79
CA VAL A 188 11.29 -34.05 -35.71
C VAL A 188 10.24 -32.92 -35.76
N LYS A 189 9.16 -33.13 -36.52
CA LYS A 189 8.05 -32.17 -36.65
C LYS A 189 7.26 -31.96 -35.37
N GLU A 190 6.96 -33.03 -34.63
CA GLU A 190 6.23 -32.95 -33.35
C GLU A 190 7.05 -32.21 -32.29
N LYS A 191 8.37 -32.36 -32.33
CA LYS A 191 9.29 -31.62 -31.46
C LYS A 191 9.29 -30.12 -31.79
N ASP A 192 9.48 -29.77 -33.07
CA ASP A 192 9.51 -28.38 -33.49
C ASP A 192 8.18 -27.67 -33.18
N GLU A 193 7.05 -28.37 -33.33
CA GLU A 193 5.72 -27.88 -32.95
C GLU A 193 5.59 -27.67 -31.44
N ALA A 194 6.06 -28.60 -30.61
CA ALA A 194 6.03 -28.45 -29.15
C ALA A 194 6.89 -27.27 -28.67
N ILE A 195 8.09 -27.11 -29.21
CA ILE A 195 8.98 -25.96 -28.90
C ILE A 195 8.31 -24.66 -29.35
N TYR A 196 7.75 -24.64 -30.56
CA TYR A 196 7.06 -23.47 -31.10
C TYR A 196 5.90 -23.04 -30.20
N ASN A 197 5.06 -23.98 -29.75
CA ASN A 197 3.93 -23.70 -28.88
C ASN A 197 4.37 -23.12 -27.52
N GLU A 198 5.41 -23.69 -26.89
CA GLU A 198 5.95 -23.13 -25.63
C GLU A 198 6.51 -21.71 -25.82
N MET A 199 7.17 -21.43 -26.95
CA MET A 199 7.68 -20.09 -27.26
C MET A 199 6.53 -19.09 -27.51
N VAL A 200 5.49 -19.49 -28.24
CA VAL A 200 4.32 -18.65 -28.51
C VAL A 200 3.62 -18.29 -27.19
N ASP A 201 3.37 -19.27 -26.33
CA ASP A 201 2.75 -19.03 -25.02
C ASP A 201 3.61 -18.12 -24.14
N ALA A 202 4.93 -18.35 -24.10
CA ALA A 202 5.86 -17.48 -23.36
C ALA A 202 5.81 -16.02 -23.85
N ILE A 203 5.73 -15.79 -25.15
CA ILE A 203 5.60 -14.43 -25.72
C ILE A 203 4.25 -13.81 -25.33
N ILE A 204 3.17 -14.59 -25.35
CA ILE A 204 1.83 -14.12 -24.96
C ILE A 204 1.83 -13.68 -23.49
N TYR A 205 2.32 -14.52 -22.57
CA TYR A 205 2.39 -14.19 -21.15
C TYR A 205 3.33 -13.01 -20.86
N HIS A 206 4.45 -12.91 -21.57
CA HIS A 206 5.36 -11.78 -21.43
C HIS A 206 4.69 -10.46 -21.82
N LYS A 207 3.93 -10.46 -22.93
CA LYS A 207 3.16 -9.29 -23.38
C LYS A 207 2.07 -8.93 -22.35
N GLN A 208 1.36 -9.91 -21.81
CA GLN A 208 0.35 -9.69 -20.76
C GLN A 208 0.97 -9.11 -19.49
N ALA A 209 2.11 -9.65 -19.03
CA ALA A 209 2.83 -9.14 -17.87
C ALA A 209 3.25 -7.67 -18.03
N ILE A 210 3.83 -7.32 -19.18
CA ILE A 210 4.17 -5.93 -19.50
C ILE A 210 2.94 -5.03 -19.52
N GLN A 211 1.83 -5.49 -20.08
CA GLN A 211 0.58 -4.73 -20.10
C GLN A 211 0.04 -4.48 -18.70
N LEU A 212 0.07 -5.50 -17.81
CA LEU A 212 -0.32 -5.34 -16.41
C LEU A 212 0.58 -4.31 -15.71
N VAL A 213 1.90 -4.43 -15.82
CA VAL A 213 2.86 -3.46 -15.24
C VAL A 213 2.60 -2.04 -15.74
N PHE A 214 2.34 -1.88 -17.03
CA PHE A 214 2.03 -0.56 -17.60
C PHE A 214 0.73 0.02 -17.03
N ARG A 215 -0.33 -0.79 -16.89
CA ARG A 215 -1.61 -0.37 -16.31
C ARG A 215 -1.47 -0.03 -14.82
N ILE A 216 -0.72 -0.84 -14.08
CA ILE A 216 -0.36 -0.59 -12.68
C ILE A 216 0.39 0.74 -12.53
N LYS A 217 1.35 1.03 -13.43
CA LYS A 217 2.06 2.31 -13.42
C LYS A 217 1.15 3.49 -13.75
N LEU A 218 0.23 3.31 -14.71
CA LEU A 218 -0.73 4.34 -15.10
C LEU A 218 -1.68 4.67 -13.94
N SER A 219 -2.10 3.68 -13.16
CA SER A 219 -2.96 3.92 -12.00
C SER A 219 -2.25 4.72 -10.90
N LEU A 220 -0.92 4.63 -10.79
CA LEU A 220 -0.11 5.43 -9.85
C LEU A 220 0.25 6.83 -10.36
N ASN A 221 -0.18 7.23 -11.55
CA ASN A 221 0.31 8.48 -12.15
C ASN A 221 -0.09 9.74 -11.36
N LEU A 222 -1.20 9.71 -10.62
CA LEU A 222 -1.61 10.81 -9.73
C LEU A 222 -0.64 10.99 -8.55
N ILE A 223 -0.14 9.89 -7.98
CA ILE A 223 0.89 9.94 -6.92
C ILE A 223 2.20 10.49 -7.48
N SER A 224 2.60 10.05 -8.68
CA SER A 224 3.85 10.51 -9.30
C SER A 224 3.81 12.00 -9.67
N LEU A 225 2.66 12.50 -10.12
CA LEU A 225 2.45 13.91 -10.44
C LEU A 225 2.50 14.78 -9.17
N PHE A 226 1.94 14.30 -8.07
CA PHE A 226 2.02 15.01 -6.79
C PHE A 226 3.44 15.03 -6.21
N LEU A 227 4.16 13.90 -6.26
CA LEU A 227 5.57 13.85 -5.83
C LEU A 227 6.46 14.82 -6.63
N ARG A 228 6.15 15.06 -7.91
CA ARG A 228 6.84 16.05 -8.75
C ARG A 228 6.49 17.51 -8.44
N ILE A 229 5.39 17.77 -7.75
CA ILE A 229 5.03 19.12 -7.28
C ILE A 229 5.71 19.43 -5.95
N LEU A 230 5.98 18.41 -5.14
CA LEU A 230 6.64 18.53 -3.83
C LEU A 230 8.18 18.57 -3.88
N ILE A 231 8.81 18.10 -4.96
CA ILE A 231 10.27 18.05 -5.18
C ILE A 231 10.67 19.11 -6.20
#